data_AF-A0A0P0WUF7-F1
#
_entry.id   AF-A0A0P0WUF7-F1
#
_cell.length_a   1.000
_cell.length_b   1.000
_cell.length_c   1.000
_cell.angle_alpha   90.00
_cell.angle_beta   90.00
_cell.angle_gamma   90.00
#
_symmetry.space_group_name_H-M   'P 1'
#
loop_
_entity.id
_entity.type
_entity.pdbx_description
1 polymer ?
#
loop_
_entity_poly.entity_id
_entity_poly.type
_entity_poly.pdbx_seq_one_letter_code
_entity_poly.pdbx_strand_id
1 'polypeptide(L)'
;MEGRISSATLVVAAVLAMLVLVPAAARAERFVVGDAARWTWGYNYTDWVIKKGPFFQNDSLVFMYDPPNATTHAHSVYMMRNAADYQSCNLKAAKLVANVMQGAGSGYEFVLRKRKPHYFVCGERGGIHCTMGQMKFIVKPKSSACRDD
;
A
#
# COMPACT_ATOMS: atom_id res chain seq x y z
N MET A 1 12.31 -2.52 62.60
CA MET A 1 11.18 -1.98 61.81
C MET A 1 11.02 -2.85 60.59
N GLU A 2 10.27 -3.96 60.73
CA GLU A 2 9.86 -4.77 59.58
C GLU A 2 8.65 -4.08 58.94
N GLY A 3 8.89 -3.46 57.78
CA GLY A 3 7.84 -2.89 56.96
C GLY A 3 6.93 -4.00 56.46
N ARG A 4 5.71 -4.06 57.00
CA ARG A 4 4.65 -4.91 56.47
C ARG A 4 4.26 -4.40 55.09
N ILE A 5 4.86 -4.99 54.06
CA ILE A 5 4.45 -4.77 52.67
C ILE A 5 3.05 -5.37 52.55
N SER A 6 2.05 -4.53 52.35
CA SER A 6 0.65 -4.96 52.24
C SER A 6 0.42 -5.66 50.90
N SER A 7 -0.44 -6.69 50.89
CA SER A 7 -0.88 -7.34 49.65
C SER A 7 -1.48 -6.33 48.66
N ALA A 8 -2.12 -5.27 49.15
CA ALA A 8 -2.63 -4.18 48.31
C ALA A 8 -1.51 -3.44 47.57
N THR A 9 -0.38 -3.17 48.22
CA THR A 9 0.80 -2.55 47.59
C THR A 9 1.46 -3.46 46.54
N LEU A 10 1.50 -4.77 46.77
CA LEU A 10 1.99 -5.75 45.78
C LEU A 10 1.05 -5.86 44.56
N VAL A 11 -0.26 -5.83 44.78
CA VAL A 11 -1.27 -5.88 43.72
C VAL A 11 -1.25 -4.59 42.87
N VAL A 12 -1.14 -3.42 43.51
CA VAL A 12 -1.06 -2.13 42.79
C VAL A 12 0.21 -2.07 41.92
N ALA A 13 1.36 -2.51 42.43
CA ALA A 13 2.60 -2.58 41.66
C ALA A 13 2.52 -3.57 40.49
N ALA A 14 1.90 -4.75 40.67
CA ALA A 14 1.71 -5.73 39.61
C ALA A 14 0.74 -5.25 38.52
N VAL A 15 -0.32 -4.52 38.89
CA VAL A 15 -1.27 -3.91 37.93
C VAL A 15 -0.59 -2.78 37.14
N LEU A 16 0.19 -1.92 37.80
CA LEU A 16 0.95 -0.86 37.13
C LEU A 16 2.03 -1.41 36.18
N ALA A 17 2.67 -2.54 36.51
CA ALA A 17 3.63 -3.22 35.63
C ALA A 17 2.98 -3.90 34.42
N MET A 18 1.71 -4.32 34.51
CA MET A 18 0.97 -4.94 33.39
C MET A 18 0.43 -3.91 32.39
N LEU A 19 0.31 -2.62 32.75
CA LEU A 19 -0.13 -1.54 31.86
C LEU A 19 0.94 -1.06 30.86
N VAL A 20 2.19 -1.53 30.95
CA VAL A 20 3.31 -1.06 30.13
C VAL A 20 3.68 -2.00 28.97
N LEU A 21 2.99 -3.12 28.81
CA LEU A 21 3.22 -4.11 27.74
C LEU A 21 2.17 -4.02 26.63
N VAL A 22 1.78 -2.81 26.22
CA VAL A 22 1.08 -2.65 24.94
C VAL A 22 2.14 -2.82 23.86
N PRO A 23 2.17 -3.92 23.08
CA PRO A 23 3.07 -4.00 21.96
C PRO A 23 2.71 -2.83 21.05
N ALA A 24 3.69 -2.03 20.64
CA ALA A 24 3.48 -1.09 19.55
C ALA A 24 2.97 -1.92 18.37
N ALA A 25 1.68 -1.86 18.11
CA ALA A 25 1.11 -2.51 16.93
C ALA A 25 1.84 -1.87 15.75
N ALA A 26 2.67 -2.64 15.04
CA ALA A 26 3.39 -2.17 13.87
C ALA A 26 2.39 -1.44 12.97
N ARG A 27 2.46 -0.10 12.97
CA ARG A 27 1.34 0.74 12.54
C ARG A 27 1.26 0.64 11.02
N ALA A 28 0.28 -0.08 10.48
CA ALA A 28 0.04 -0.11 9.04
C ALA A 28 -0.25 1.30 8.52
N GLU A 29 0.42 1.71 7.44
CA GLU A 29 0.25 3.02 6.83
C GLU A 29 -0.59 2.94 5.55
N ARG A 30 -1.19 4.07 5.19
CA ARG A 30 -2.01 4.21 3.99
C ARG A 30 -1.35 5.22 3.06
N PHE A 31 -1.04 4.81 1.84
CA PHE A 31 -0.38 5.62 0.84
C PHE A 31 -1.29 5.84 -0.35
N VAL A 32 -1.67 7.09 -0.61
CA VAL A 32 -2.31 7.44 -1.89
C VAL A 32 -1.25 7.34 -2.98
N VAL A 33 -1.48 6.47 -3.96
CA VAL A 33 -0.54 6.25 -5.06
C VAL A 33 -0.41 7.53 -5.87
N GLY A 34 0.80 8.08 -5.95
CA GLY A 34 1.07 9.36 -6.62
C GLY A 34 0.75 10.61 -5.80
N ASP A 35 0.41 10.47 -4.51
CA ASP A 35 0.07 11.58 -3.61
C ASP A 35 -1.00 12.51 -4.23
N ALA A 36 -0.70 13.80 -4.41
CA ALA A 36 -1.62 14.77 -5.01
C ALA A 36 -1.92 14.49 -6.49
N ALA A 37 -0.99 13.87 -7.22
CA ALA A 37 -1.18 13.54 -8.64
C ALA A 37 -2.12 12.35 -8.83
N ARG A 38 -2.29 11.51 -7.80
CA ARG A 38 -3.12 10.30 -7.81
C ARG A 38 -2.70 9.32 -8.93
N TRP A 39 -3.59 8.39 -9.30
CA TRP A 39 -3.36 7.43 -10.38
C TRP A 39 -3.73 8.04 -11.75
N THR A 40 -2.77 8.74 -12.35
CA THR A 40 -2.90 9.51 -13.60
C THR A 40 -1.78 9.22 -14.61
N TRP A 41 -2.03 9.65 -15.86
CA TRP A 41 -1.12 9.55 -17.00
C TRP A 41 0.14 10.41 -16.83
N GLY A 42 1.29 9.87 -17.25
CA GLY A 42 2.55 10.60 -17.38
C GLY A 42 3.27 10.89 -16.07
N TYR A 43 2.74 10.43 -14.93
CA TYR A 43 3.36 10.63 -13.63
C TYR A 43 4.49 9.63 -13.38
N ASN A 44 5.59 10.09 -12.78
CA ASN A 44 6.74 9.25 -12.49
C ASN A 44 6.54 8.46 -11.17
N TYR A 45 5.87 7.31 -11.27
CA TYR A 45 5.63 6.46 -10.10
C TYR A 45 6.89 5.76 -9.58
N THR A 46 7.92 5.58 -10.40
CA THR A 46 9.20 5.02 -9.93
C THR A 46 9.87 5.96 -8.93
N ASP A 47 9.94 7.25 -9.28
CA ASP A 47 10.45 8.30 -8.37
C ASP A 47 9.58 8.40 -7.11
N TRP A 48 8.25 8.34 -7.26
CA TRP A 48 7.33 8.33 -6.13
C TRP A 48 7.59 7.15 -5.16
N VAL A 49 7.71 5.92 -5.66
CA VAL A 49 8.01 4.75 -4.79
C VAL A 49 9.32 4.95 -4.05
N ILE A 50 10.36 5.46 -4.72
CA ILE A 50 11.69 5.67 -4.12
C ILE A 50 11.62 6.71 -3.00
N LYS A 51 10.94 7.85 -3.24
CA LYS A 51 10.84 8.95 -2.28
C LYS A 51 9.86 8.68 -1.13
N LYS A 52 8.78 7.95 -1.41
CA LYS A 52 7.71 7.68 -0.44
C LYS A 52 8.03 6.51 0.49
N GLY A 53 8.80 5.54 0.01
CA GLY A 53 9.20 4.39 0.81
C GLY A 53 10.09 4.76 2.01
N PRO A 54 10.39 3.80 2.89
CA PRO A 54 10.10 2.37 2.75
C PRO A 54 8.64 2.01 2.97
N PHE A 55 8.15 1.05 2.19
CA PHE A 55 6.86 0.38 2.42
C PHE A 55 7.08 -0.89 3.23
N PHE A 56 6.09 -1.27 4.03
CA PHE A 56 6.12 -2.43 4.91
C PHE A 56 4.90 -3.33 4.71
N GLN A 57 4.98 -4.55 5.24
CA GLN A 57 3.83 -5.45 5.22
C GLN A 57 2.64 -4.84 5.93
N ASN A 58 1.45 -5.11 5.42
CA ASN A 58 0.16 -4.58 5.87
C ASN A 58 -0.08 -3.10 5.56
N ASP A 59 0.88 -2.40 4.94
CA ASP A 59 0.58 -1.10 4.35
C ASP A 59 -0.42 -1.22 3.21
N SER A 60 -1.18 -0.16 3.04
CA SER A 60 -2.21 -0.04 2.03
C SER A 60 -1.79 0.96 0.95
N LEU A 61 -1.87 0.53 -0.30
CA LEU A 61 -1.83 1.41 -1.47
C LEU A 61 -3.26 1.78 -1.86
N VAL A 62 -3.56 3.07 -1.87
CA VAL A 62 -4.87 3.61 -2.23
C VAL A 62 -4.79 4.19 -3.63
N PHE A 63 -5.43 3.52 -4.58
CA PHE A 63 -5.53 3.95 -5.96
C PHE A 63 -6.77 4.82 -6.13
N MET A 64 -6.56 6.10 -6.41
CA MET A 64 -7.64 7.07 -6.64
C MET A 64 -7.62 7.52 -8.10
N TYR A 65 -8.76 7.43 -8.76
CA TYR A 65 -8.97 7.89 -10.14
C TYR A 65 -10.47 8.05 -10.40
N ASP A 66 -10.82 8.99 -11.26
CA ASP A 66 -12.22 9.32 -11.53
C ASP A 66 -12.88 8.27 -12.42
N PRO A 67 -14.18 7.98 -12.23
CA PRO A 67 -14.94 7.16 -13.17
C PRO A 67 -14.90 7.74 -14.59
N PRO A 68 -14.85 6.88 -15.62
CA PRO A 68 -14.91 7.34 -16.99
C PRO A 68 -16.23 8.06 -17.29
N ASN A 69 -16.15 9.13 -18.06
CA ASN A 69 -17.30 9.85 -18.61
C ASN A 69 -16.93 10.40 -20.00
N ALA A 70 -17.73 11.31 -20.56
CA ALA A 70 -17.48 11.89 -21.88
C ALA A 70 -16.12 12.59 -22.03
N THR A 71 -15.51 13.03 -20.92
CA THR A 71 -14.25 13.79 -20.88
C THR A 71 -13.16 13.14 -20.04
N THR A 72 -13.53 12.28 -19.09
CA THR A 72 -12.59 11.55 -18.23
C THR A 72 -12.24 10.20 -18.84
N HIS A 73 -10.96 9.96 -19.08
CA HIS A 73 -10.47 8.66 -19.54
C HIS A 73 -10.58 7.60 -18.43
N ALA A 74 -10.91 6.38 -18.81
CA ALA A 74 -10.91 5.26 -17.88
C ALA A 74 -9.49 5.00 -17.35
N HIS A 75 -9.42 4.63 -16.08
CA HIS A 75 -8.24 4.05 -15.45
C HIS A 75 -8.63 2.76 -14.74
N SER A 76 -7.72 1.80 -14.70
CA SER A 76 -7.87 0.57 -13.92
C SER A 76 -6.55 0.22 -13.27
N VAL A 77 -6.58 -0.80 -12.42
CA VAL A 77 -5.39 -1.33 -11.77
C VAL A 77 -5.31 -2.82 -12.03
N TYR A 78 -4.24 -3.22 -12.71
CA TYR A 78 -3.87 -4.60 -12.92
C TYR A 78 -2.59 -4.92 -12.15
N MET A 79 -2.46 -6.18 -11.74
CA MET A 79 -1.23 -6.72 -11.19
C MET A 79 -0.62 -7.74 -12.13
N MET A 80 0.64 -7.51 -12.51
CA MET A 80 1.40 -8.41 -13.38
C MET A 80 1.98 -9.58 -12.58
N ARG A 81 2.13 -10.73 -13.25
CA ARG A 81 2.62 -11.96 -12.63
C ARG A 81 4.12 -11.92 -12.33
N ASN A 82 4.88 -11.25 -13.18
CA ASN A 82 6.34 -11.23 -13.15
C ASN A 82 6.89 -9.94 -13.80
N ALA A 83 8.20 -9.75 -13.69
CA ALA A 83 8.89 -8.59 -14.23
C ALA A 83 8.86 -8.51 -15.76
N ALA A 84 8.91 -9.63 -16.49
CA ALA A 84 8.90 -9.61 -17.97
C ALA A 84 7.57 -9.09 -18.53
N ASP A 85 6.45 -9.57 -17.97
CA ASP A 85 5.11 -9.08 -18.33
C ASP A 85 4.95 -7.60 -17.95
N TYR A 86 5.47 -7.19 -16.79
CA TYR A 86 5.49 -5.78 -16.40
C TYR A 86 6.28 -4.90 -17.36
N GLN A 87 7.47 -5.32 -17.77
CA GLN A 87 8.31 -4.51 -18.67
C GLN A 87 7.67 -4.37 -20.05
N SER A 88 7.11 -5.45 -20.58
CA SER A 88 6.41 -5.45 -21.87
C SER A 88 4.97 -4.94 -21.83
N CYS A 89 4.43 -4.64 -20.64
CA CYS A 89 3.00 -4.35 -20.44
C CYS A 89 2.07 -5.44 -21.01
N ASN A 90 2.50 -6.70 -20.95
CA ASN A 90 1.72 -7.84 -21.41
C ASN A 90 0.58 -8.17 -20.44
N LEU A 91 -0.64 -7.76 -20.79
CA LEU A 91 -1.82 -7.92 -19.94
C LEU A 91 -2.49 -9.30 -20.02
N LYS A 92 -2.05 -10.21 -20.91
CA LYS A 92 -2.73 -11.49 -21.19
C LYS A 92 -3.00 -12.34 -19.94
N ALA A 93 -2.10 -12.31 -18.98
CA ALA A 93 -2.21 -13.05 -17.72
C ALA A 93 -2.24 -12.12 -16.49
N ALA A 94 -2.47 -10.82 -16.70
CA ALA A 94 -2.55 -9.85 -15.62
C ALA A 94 -3.86 -9.99 -14.86
N LYS A 95 -3.82 -9.81 -13.53
CA LYS A 95 -5.00 -9.85 -12.68
C LYS A 95 -5.59 -8.45 -12.55
N LEU A 96 -6.84 -8.24 -12.94
CA LEU A 96 -7.59 -7.03 -12.58
C LEU A 96 -7.76 -7.01 -11.06
N VAL A 97 -7.29 -5.95 -10.41
CA VAL A 97 -7.47 -5.75 -8.96
C VAL A 97 -8.46 -4.62 -8.67
N ALA A 98 -8.52 -3.60 -9.52
CA ALA A 98 -9.50 -2.53 -9.45
C ALA A 98 -10.01 -2.16 -10.84
N ASN A 99 -11.33 -2.23 -11.04
CA ASN A 99 -12.00 -1.82 -12.28
C ASN A 99 -12.21 -0.30 -12.34
N VAL A 100 -12.67 0.18 -13.49
CA VAL A 100 -12.80 1.60 -13.83
C VAL A 100 -13.67 2.46 -12.91
N MET A 101 -14.48 1.84 -12.06
CA MET A 101 -15.33 2.53 -11.09
C MET A 101 -14.74 2.53 -9.67
N GLN A 102 -13.82 1.62 -9.37
CA GLN A 102 -13.37 1.37 -8.00
C GLN A 102 -12.34 2.40 -7.48
N GLY A 103 -11.76 3.21 -8.36
CA GLY A 103 -10.87 4.31 -7.96
C GLY A 103 -11.60 5.56 -7.44
N ALA A 104 -12.93 5.62 -7.55
CA ALA A 104 -13.73 6.77 -7.17
C ALA A 104 -13.85 6.93 -5.64
N GLY A 105 -14.32 8.10 -5.20
CA GLY A 105 -14.58 8.38 -3.78
C GLY A 105 -13.32 8.22 -2.94
N SER A 106 -13.33 7.27 -2.00
CA SER A 106 -12.18 6.96 -1.13
C SER A 106 -11.06 6.17 -1.82
N GLY A 107 -11.26 5.73 -3.06
CA GLY A 107 -10.30 4.95 -3.84
C GLY A 107 -10.31 3.45 -3.54
N TYR A 108 -9.62 2.70 -4.40
CA TYR A 108 -9.42 1.26 -4.22
C TYR A 108 -8.20 1.00 -3.33
N GLU A 109 -8.38 0.21 -2.29
CA GLU A 109 -7.32 -0.12 -1.35
C GLU A 109 -6.72 -1.51 -1.60
N PHE A 110 -5.40 -1.55 -1.78
CA PHE A 110 -4.63 -2.78 -1.90
C PHE A 110 -3.67 -2.93 -0.72
N VAL A 111 -3.85 -3.99 0.08
CA VAL A 111 -2.97 -4.29 1.22
C VAL A 111 -1.74 -5.11 0.79
N LEU A 112 -0.55 -4.60 1.07
CA LEU A 112 0.74 -5.23 0.82
C LEU A 112 1.05 -6.37 1.80
N ARG A 113 0.35 -7.50 1.65
CA ARG A 113 0.51 -8.65 2.58
C ARG A 113 1.78 -9.47 2.33
N LYS A 114 2.14 -9.67 1.06
CA LYS A 114 3.23 -10.60 0.68
C LYS A 114 4.55 -9.86 0.55
N ARG A 115 5.61 -10.36 1.17
CA ARG A 115 6.97 -9.79 1.08
C ARG A 115 7.65 -10.14 -0.26
N LYS A 116 7.06 -9.71 -1.37
CA LYS A 116 7.54 -9.90 -2.74
C LYS A 116 7.31 -8.64 -3.57
N PRO A 117 7.98 -8.48 -4.73
CA PRO A 117 7.61 -7.45 -5.68
C PRO A 117 6.15 -7.60 -6.13
N HIS A 118 5.42 -6.49 -6.11
CA HIS A 118 4.13 -6.32 -6.74
C HIS A 118 4.30 -5.37 -7.91
N TYR A 119 3.77 -5.76 -9.06
CA TYR A 119 3.93 -5.05 -10.32
C TYR A 119 2.56 -4.47 -10.72
N PHE A 120 2.33 -3.19 -10.45
CA PHE A 120 1.06 -2.54 -10.75
C PHE A 120 1.13 -1.79 -12.07
N VAL A 121 0.06 -1.87 -12.87
CA VAL A 121 -0.07 -1.16 -14.14
C VAL A 121 -1.52 -0.72 -14.38
N CYS A 122 -1.72 0.27 -15.27
CA CYS A 122 -3.04 0.58 -15.81
C CYS A 122 -3.26 -0.23 -17.09
N GLY A 123 -4.35 -0.99 -17.12
CA GLY A 123 -4.67 -1.87 -18.26
C GLY A 123 -5.41 -1.19 -19.40
N GLU A 124 -5.86 0.05 -19.18
CA GLU A 124 -6.75 0.74 -20.10
C GLU A 124 -6.15 1.04 -21.47
N ARG A 125 -7.05 1.14 -22.47
CA ARG A 125 -6.73 1.28 -23.90
C ARG A 125 -5.76 0.21 -24.40
N GLY A 126 -5.99 -1.05 -24.00
CA GLY A 126 -5.17 -2.18 -24.44
C GLY A 126 -3.71 -2.10 -23.96
N GLY A 127 -3.46 -1.45 -22.82
CA GLY A 127 -2.11 -1.31 -22.25
C GLY A 127 -1.36 -0.05 -22.65
N ILE A 128 -1.94 0.84 -23.47
CA ILE A 128 -1.31 2.13 -23.83
C ILE A 128 -1.00 2.97 -22.59
N HIS A 129 -1.86 2.93 -21.57
CA HIS A 129 -1.61 3.64 -20.31
C HIS A 129 -0.37 3.11 -19.58
N CYS A 130 -0.07 1.81 -19.70
CA CYS A 130 1.14 1.20 -19.15
C CYS A 130 2.39 1.54 -19.98
N THR A 131 2.32 1.45 -21.31
CA THR A 131 3.48 1.62 -22.21
C THR A 131 3.85 3.08 -22.44
N MET A 132 2.88 3.90 -22.82
CA MET A 132 3.08 5.31 -23.17
C MET A 132 2.72 6.23 -22.00
N GLY A 133 1.65 5.89 -21.28
CA GLY A 133 1.19 6.69 -20.14
C GLY A 133 2.03 6.54 -18.89
N GLN A 134 3.02 5.64 -18.88
CA GLN A 134 3.89 5.36 -17.73
C GLN A 134 3.13 5.07 -16.43
N MET A 135 1.86 4.64 -16.54
CA MET A 135 1.02 4.30 -15.40
C MET A 135 1.36 2.89 -14.90
N LYS A 136 2.56 2.76 -14.32
CA LYS A 136 3.12 1.50 -13.85
C LYS A 136 4.17 1.74 -12.76
N PHE A 137 4.24 0.84 -11.78
CA PHE A 137 5.32 0.82 -10.80
C PHE A 137 5.51 -0.55 -10.16
N ILE A 138 6.64 -0.70 -9.50
CA ILE A 138 6.99 -1.87 -8.71
C ILE A 138 7.13 -1.44 -7.26
N VAL A 139 6.51 -2.19 -6.34
CA VAL A 139 6.71 -2.00 -4.90
C VAL A 139 7.00 -3.35 -4.24
N LYS A 140 7.93 -3.37 -3.28
CA LYS A 140 8.24 -4.55 -2.47
C LYS A 140 8.21 -4.13 -1.00
N PRO A 141 7.21 -4.56 -0.21
CA PRO A 141 7.19 -4.24 1.21
C PRO A 141 8.35 -4.93 1.94
N LYS A 142 8.94 -4.24 2.91
CA LYS A 142 9.81 -4.81 3.95
C LYS A 142 8.97 -5.56 5.00
N SER A 143 9.63 -6.31 5.89
CA SER A 143 8.94 -6.93 7.04
C SER A 143 8.37 -5.84 7.93
N SER A 144 7.11 -5.95 8.36
CA SER A 144 6.54 -5.00 9.33
C SER A 144 7.29 -4.99 10.67
N ALA A 145 8.08 -6.02 10.96
CA ALA A 145 8.95 -6.05 12.13
C ALA A 145 10.08 -5.01 12.09
N CYS A 146 10.45 -4.50 10.90
CA CYS A 146 11.53 -3.53 10.73
C CYS A 146 11.04 -2.07 10.66
N ARG A 147 9.78 -1.80 11.04
CA ARG A 147 9.14 -0.49 10.87
C ARG A 147 9.72 0.58 11.81
N ASP A 148 10.20 0.15 12.97
CA ASP A 148 10.70 1.04 14.03
C ASP A 148 12.20 0.77 14.34
N ASP A 149 12.89 0.04 13.45
CA ASP A 149 14.36 -0.15 13.46
C ASP A 149 15.06 1.05 12.78
#